data_AF-A0A3D2KMY1-F1
#
_entry.id   AF-A0A3D2KMY1-F1
#
_cell.length_a   1.000
_cell.length_b   1.000
_cell.length_c   1.000
_cell.angle_alpha   90.00
_cell.angle_beta   90.00
_cell.angle_gamma   90.00
#
_symmetry.space_group_name_H-M   'P 1'
#
loop_
_entity.id
_entity.type
_entity.pdbx_description
1 polymer ?
#
loop_
_entity_poly.entity_id
_entity_poly.type
_entity_poly.pdbx_seq_one_letter_code
_entity_poly.pdbx_strand_id
1 'polypeptide(L)'
;RLLDWGFSSFRPVLIHPEGAPVTRVRLAGAAERWVDLVAGRAVKVALLPGELERVSLTPSAPVFVRSPLPEGAEVGSLWVSLDGAPLASFPLVTAQDVPGGGLVASFLQGLWALVVTALSRLFP
;
A
#
# COMPACT_ATOMS: atom_id res chain seq x y z
N ARG A 1 2.51 39.09 -20.94
CA ARG A 1 2.39 37.72 -21.49
C ARG A 1 3.71 36.98 -21.21
N LEU A 2 3.85 36.43 -20.01
CA LEU A 2 5.03 35.65 -19.58
C LEU A 2 4.61 34.31 -18.95
N LEU A 3 3.40 34.23 -18.38
CA LEU A 3 2.87 33.00 -17.81
C LEU A 3 2.51 31.92 -18.84
N ASP A 4 2.15 32.29 -20.07
CA ASP A 4 1.68 31.29 -21.06
C ASP A 4 2.82 30.43 -21.65
N TRP A 5 4.09 30.87 -21.54
CA TRP A 5 5.22 30.17 -22.15
C TRP A 5 5.97 29.24 -21.18
N GLY A 6 5.81 29.42 -19.86
CA GLY A 6 6.51 28.60 -18.85
C GLY A 6 5.97 27.18 -18.69
N PHE A 7 4.74 26.91 -19.12
CA PHE A 7 4.06 25.61 -18.92
C PHE A 7 4.02 24.71 -20.16
N SER A 8 4.44 25.20 -21.33
CA SER A 8 4.36 24.45 -22.61
C SER A 8 5.40 23.33 -22.74
N SER A 9 6.46 23.37 -21.94
CA SER A 9 7.58 22.42 -22.01
C SER A 9 7.44 21.23 -21.08
N PHE A 10 6.56 21.28 -20.09
CA PHE A 10 6.33 20.16 -19.17
C PHE A 10 5.51 19.08 -19.85
N ARG A 11 5.98 17.84 -19.77
CA ARG A 11 5.25 16.68 -20.29
C ARG A 11 5.00 15.69 -19.14
N PRO A 12 3.80 15.08 -19.05
CA PRO A 12 3.56 14.02 -18.09
C PRO A 12 4.40 12.80 -18.47
N VAL A 13 5.28 12.38 -17.57
CA VAL A 13 6.13 11.19 -17.73
C VAL A 13 5.71 10.14 -16.71
N LEU A 14 5.54 8.90 -17.17
CA LEU A 14 5.31 7.75 -16.30
C LEU A 14 6.63 7.33 -15.67
N ILE A 15 6.73 7.39 -14.34
CA ILE A 15 7.93 7.03 -13.59
C ILE A 15 7.80 5.62 -13.00
N HIS A 16 6.61 5.29 -12.49
CA HIS A 16 6.34 3.97 -11.90
C HIS A 16 4.91 3.52 -12.24
N PRO A 17 4.70 2.29 -12.75
CA PRO A 17 3.38 1.80 -13.09
C PRO A 17 2.51 1.51 -11.86
N GLU A 18 1.19 1.55 -12.06
CA GLU A 18 0.22 1.08 -11.07
C GLU A 18 0.39 -0.41 -10.80
N GLY A 19 0.24 -0.84 -9.55
CA GLY A 19 0.33 -2.26 -9.17
C GLY A 19 1.75 -2.84 -9.23
N ALA A 20 2.74 -2.08 -9.68
CA ALA A 20 4.12 -2.55 -9.70
C ALA A 20 4.74 -2.52 -8.28
N PRO A 21 5.49 -3.57 -7.90
CA PRO A 21 6.09 -3.67 -6.58
C PRO A 21 7.06 -2.52 -6.32
N VAL A 22 6.98 -1.94 -5.13
CA VAL A 22 7.85 -0.85 -4.69
C VAL A 22 8.73 -1.31 -3.54
N THR A 23 8.11 -1.86 -2.50
CA THR A 23 8.81 -2.32 -1.29
C THR A 23 7.96 -3.37 -0.57
N ARG A 24 8.42 -3.86 0.58
CA ARG A 24 7.70 -4.81 1.43
C ARG A 24 7.77 -4.35 2.88
N VAL A 25 6.69 -4.59 3.62
CA VAL A 25 6.61 -4.26 5.05
C VAL A 25 6.32 -5.50 5.88
N ARG A 26 6.88 -5.56 7.08
CA ARG A 26 6.73 -6.70 7.99
C ARG A 26 5.36 -6.66 8.67
N LEU A 27 4.77 -7.83 8.89
CA LEU A 27 3.56 -7.93 9.73
C LEU A 27 3.95 -7.97 11.20
N ALA A 28 3.29 -7.13 12.01
CA ALA A 28 3.41 -7.17 13.46
C ALA A 28 2.95 -8.54 14.00
N GLY A 29 3.70 -9.09 14.96
CA GLY A 29 3.38 -10.39 15.57
C GLY A 29 3.77 -11.62 14.75
N ALA A 30 4.33 -11.46 13.55
CA ALA A 30 4.81 -12.58 12.75
C ALA A 30 6.19 -12.25 12.16
N ALA A 31 7.23 -12.91 12.67
CA ALA A 31 8.60 -12.53 12.32
C ALA A 31 8.96 -12.77 10.85
N GLU A 32 8.34 -13.78 10.23
CA GLU A 32 8.62 -14.21 8.87
C GLU A 32 7.58 -13.75 7.85
N ARG A 33 6.53 -13.03 8.26
CA ARG A 33 5.47 -12.58 7.34
C ARG A 33 5.69 -11.15 6.87
N TRP A 34 5.55 -10.98 5.56
CA TRP A 34 5.70 -9.71 4.85
C TRP A 34 4.53 -9.51 3.91
N VAL A 35 4.22 -8.24 3.62
CA VAL A 35 3.27 -7.86 2.57
C VAL A 35 3.98 -6.91 1.61
N ASP A 36 3.82 -7.18 0.32
CA ASP A 36 4.33 -6.31 -0.73
C ASP A 36 3.46 -5.05 -0.82
N LEU A 37 4.14 -3.91 -0.96
CA LEU A 37 3.55 -2.61 -1.19
C LEU A 37 3.77 -2.22 -2.64
N VAL A 38 2.68 -1.91 -3.32
CA VAL A 38 2.64 -1.48 -4.72
C VAL A 38 2.18 -0.03 -4.79
N ALA A 39 2.44 0.64 -5.91
CA ALA A 39 1.84 1.94 -6.15
C ALA A 39 0.33 1.78 -6.40
N GLY A 40 -0.50 2.43 -5.59
CA GLY A 40 -1.97 2.34 -5.70
C GLY A 40 -2.55 3.02 -6.94
N ARG A 41 -1.71 3.75 -7.69
CA ARG A 41 -2.01 4.35 -8.99
C ARG A 41 -0.73 4.58 -9.77
N ALA A 42 -0.85 4.79 -11.07
CA ALA A 42 0.29 5.14 -11.91
C ALA A 42 0.96 6.44 -11.42
N VAL A 43 2.28 6.39 -11.20
CA VAL A 43 3.10 7.52 -10.78
C VAL A 43 3.50 8.31 -12.02
N LYS A 44 2.74 9.38 -12.30
CA LYS A 44 3.00 10.31 -13.39
C LYS A 44 3.33 11.68 -12.83
N VAL A 45 4.45 12.25 -13.26
CA VAL A 45 4.85 13.62 -12.88
C VAL A 45 5.15 14.44 -14.13
N ALA A 46 4.86 15.73 -14.06
CA ALA A 46 5.15 16.67 -15.13
C ALA A 46 6.63 17.08 -15.05
N LEU A 47 7.41 16.78 -16.08
CA LEU A 47 8.85 17.04 -16.13
C LEU A 47 9.23 17.80 -17.41
N LEU A 48 10.28 18.59 -17.34
CA LEU A 48 10.96 19.13 -18.51
C LEU A 48 11.82 18.04 -19.19
N PRO A 49 12.17 18.19 -20.48
CA PRO A 49 13.12 17.31 -21.14
C PRO A 49 14.45 17.24 -20.38
N GLY A 50 14.96 16.03 -20.15
CA GLY A 50 16.22 15.78 -19.44
C GLY A 50 16.11 15.69 -17.91
N GLU A 51 14.96 16.00 -17.30
CA GLU A 51 14.83 15.95 -15.83
C GLU A 51 14.61 14.55 -15.29
N LEU A 52 14.15 13.61 -16.11
CA LEU A 52 13.83 12.24 -15.70
C LEU A 52 15.00 11.55 -14.99
N GLU A 53 16.23 11.76 -15.47
CA GLU A 53 17.45 11.15 -14.91
C GLU A 53 17.78 11.68 -13.51
N ARG A 54 17.21 12.83 -13.12
CA ARG A 54 17.39 13.48 -11.82
C ARG A 54 16.26 13.19 -10.84
N VAL A 55 15.25 12.44 -11.28
CA VAL A 55 14.12 12.03 -10.44
C VAL A 55 14.56 10.89 -9.52
N SER A 56 14.21 11.01 -8.24
CA SER A 56 14.41 9.98 -7.24
C SER A 56 13.08 9.53 -6.64
N LEU A 57 12.95 8.23 -6.37
CA LEU A 57 11.79 7.63 -5.73
C LEU A 57 12.17 7.11 -4.35
N THR A 58 11.51 7.60 -3.31
CA THR A 58 11.78 7.21 -1.92
C THR A 58 10.50 6.64 -1.28
N PRO A 59 10.42 5.32 -1.04
CA PRO A 59 9.30 4.76 -0.31
C PRO A 59 9.38 5.13 1.17
N SER A 60 8.23 5.52 1.73
CA SER A 60 8.02 5.79 3.15
C SER A 60 6.88 4.90 3.64
N ALA A 61 7.21 3.92 4.46
CA ALA A 61 6.28 2.99 5.07
C ALA A 61 6.71 2.71 6.51
N PRO A 62 5.78 2.37 7.43
CA PRO A 62 6.14 1.98 8.78
C PRO A 62 6.99 0.70 8.78
N VAL A 63 7.75 0.48 9.85
CA VAL A 63 8.58 -0.74 10.00
C VAL A 63 7.73 -2.01 10.05
N PHE A 64 6.53 -1.90 10.63
CA PHE A 64 5.57 -2.99 10.77
C PHE A 64 4.14 -2.50 10.60
N VAL A 65 3.26 -3.37 10.09
CA VAL A 65 1.81 -3.14 9.99
C VAL A 65 1.02 -4.23 10.71
N ARG A 66 -0.16 -3.88 11.20
CA ARG A 66 -1.06 -4.84 11.88
C ARG A 66 -2.04 -5.45 10.88
N SER A 67 -2.25 -6.75 10.97
CA SER A 67 -3.32 -7.46 10.25
C SER A 67 -4.66 -7.37 11.01
N PRO A 68 -5.83 -7.53 10.37
CA PRO A 68 -6.05 -7.75 8.93
C PRO A 68 -5.88 -6.48 8.09
N LEU A 69 -5.37 -6.62 6.87
CA LEU A 69 -5.37 -5.55 5.86
C LEU A 69 -5.97 -6.12 4.56
N PRO A 70 -6.97 -5.46 3.96
CA PRO A 70 -7.44 -5.85 2.64
C PRO A 70 -6.38 -5.53 1.57
N GLU A 71 -6.51 -6.12 0.37
CA GLU A 71 -5.84 -5.65 -0.83
C GLU A 71 -6.19 -4.18 -1.10
N GLY A 72 -5.21 -3.39 -1.54
CA GLY A 72 -5.41 -1.96 -1.80
C GLY A 72 -5.44 -1.08 -0.55
N ALA A 73 -5.18 -1.62 0.65
CA ALA A 73 -5.07 -0.82 1.86
C ALA A 73 -3.84 0.10 1.81
N GLU A 74 -4.04 1.41 1.98
CA GLU A 74 -2.95 2.39 2.04
C GLU A 74 -2.13 2.22 3.32
N VAL A 75 -0.83 2.02 3.17
CA VAL A 75 0.11 1.72 4.26
C VAL A 75 1.24 2.76 4.34
N GLY A 76 1.47 3.50 3.26
CA GLY A 76 2.54 4.48 3.20
C GLY A 76 2.48 5.32 1.94
N SER A 77 3.61 5.94 1.60
CA SER A 77 3.70 6.84 0.45
C SER A 77 5.02 6.64 -0.29
N LEU A 78 4.95 6.74 -1.62
CA LEU A 78 6.10 6.84 -2.49
C LEU A 78 6.34 8.32 -2.79
N TRP A 79 7.45 8.85 -2.27
CA TRP A 79 7.88 10.21 -2.52
C TRP A 79 8.65 10.31 -3.82
N VAL A 80 8.27 11.26 -4.65
CA VAL A 80 9.00 11.62 -5.87
C VAL A 80 9.70 12.94 -5.60
N SER A 81 11.02 12.97 -5.80
CA SER A 81 11.82 14.18 -5.69
C SER A 81 12.62 14.43 -6.96
N LEU A 82 12.95 15.69 -7.20
CA LEU A 82 13.81 16.14 -8.30
C LEU A 82 14.94 16.96 -7.69
N ASP A 83 16.18 16.56 -7.93
CA ASP A 83 17.36 17.20 -7.33
C ASP A 83 17.25 17.35 -5.79
N GLY A 84 16.65 16.35 -5.13
CA GLY A 84 16.42 16.33 -3.68
C GLY A 84 15.21 17.14 -3.19
N ALA A 85 14.58 17.94 -4.03
CA ALA A 85 13.36 18.68 -3.68
C ALA A 85 12.11 17.80 -3.87
N PRO A 86 11.19 17.70 -2.89
CA PRO A 86 9.97 16.91 -3.03
C PRO A 86 9.04 17.52 -4.08
N LEU A 87 8.64 16.71 -5.06
CA LEU A 87 7.69 17.11 -6.11
C LEU A 87 6.26 16.64 -5.81
N ALA A 88 6.10 15.37 -5.44
CA ALA A 88 4.79 14.74 -5.25
C ALA A 88 4.89 13.49 -4.37
N SER A 89 3.76 13.04 -3.84
CA SER A 89 3.62 11.76 -3.15
C SER A 89 2.47 10.95 -3.72
N PHE A 90 2.64 9.63 -3.71
CA PHE A 90 1.67 8.66 -4.21
C PHE A 90 1.41 7.59 -3.15
N PRO A 91 0.16 7.09 -3.00
CA PRO A 91 -0.15 6.09 -2.00
C PRO A 91 0.53 4.76 -2.32
N LEU A 92 1.16 4.16 -1.31
CA LEU A 92 1.60 2.77 -1.33
C LEU A 92 0.53 1.92 -0.69
N VAL A 93 0.05 0.93 -1.43
CA VAL A 93 -1.03 0.05 -1.02
C VAL A 93 -0.58 -1.40 -0.94
N THR A 94 -1.27 -2.21 -0.15
CA THR A 94 -1.05 -3.66 -0.10
C THR A 94 -1.36 -4.32 -1.44
N ALA A 95 -0.43 -5.15 -1.93
CA ALA A 95 -0.57 -5.87 -3.19
C ALA A 95 -1.59 -7.02 -3.14
N GLN A 96 -1.91 -7.49 -1.93
CA GLN A 96 -2.77 -8.64 -1.68
C GLN A 96 -3.39 -8.55 -0.29
N ASP A 97 -4.48 -9.29 -0.08
CA ASP A 97 -5.09 -9.45 1.23
C ASP A 97 -4.12 -10.04 2.26
N VAL A 98 -4.05 -9.40 3.42
CA VAL A 98 -3.34 -9.88 4.59
C VAL A 98 -4.35 -10.38 5.61
N PRO A 99 -4.57 -11.70 5.71
CA PRO A 99 -5.51 -12.24 6.68
C PRO A 99 -5.02 -11.98 8.11
N GLY A 100 -5.97 -11.61 8.96
CA GLY A 100 -5.75 -11.42 10.39
C GLY A 100 -5.24 -12.71 11.04
N GLY A 101 -4.12 -12.62 11.75
CA GLY A 101 -3.67 -13.71 12.62
C GLY A 101 -4.58 -13.84 13.83
N GLY A 102 -5.61 -14.70 13.76
CA GLY A 102 -6.30 -15.31 14.90
C GLY A 102 -7.00 -14.40 15.91
N LEU A 103 -8.26 -14.03 15.62
CA LEU A 103 -9.24 -13.55 16.62
C LEU A 103 -10.66 -13.90 16.14
N VAL A 104 -10.96 -13.55 14.88
CA VAL A 104 -12.28 -13.80 14.26
C VAL A 104 -12.54 -15.29 14.07
N ALA A 105 -11.53 -16.06 13.63
CA ALA A 105 -11.63 -17.52 13.54
C ALA A 105 -11.91 -18.16 14.91
N SER A 106 -11.23 -17.70 15.97
CA SER A 106 -11.41 -18.19 17.33
C SER A 106 -12.77 -17.79 17.92
N PHE A 107 -13.28 -16.60 17.60
CA PHE A 107 -14.59 -16.12 18.04
C PHE A 107 -15.74 -16.90 17.38
N LEU A 108 -15.66 -17.14 16.06
CA LEU A 108 -16.64 -17.95 15.33
C LEU A 108 -16.62 -19.42 15.77
N GLN A 109 -15.45 -19.98 16.09
CA GLN A 109 -15.35 -21.31 16.71
C GLN A 109 -16.04 -21.37 18.08
N GLY A 110 -15.88 -20.33 18.91
CA GLY A 110 -16.57 -20.24 20.20
C GLY A 110 -18.09 -20.21 20.05
N LEU A 111 -18.62 -19.44 19.09
CA LEU A 111 -20.04 -19.39 18.79
C LEU A 111 -20.59 -20.73 18.28
N TRP A 112 -19.87 -21.40 17.39
CA TRP A 112 -20.27 -22.72 16.89
C TRP A 112 -20.32 -23.78 18.00
N ALA A 113 -19.33 -23.76 18.91
CA ALA A 113 -19.33 -24.65 20.07
C ALA A 113 -20.55 -24.42 20.99
N LEU A 114 -20.98 -23.18 21.17
CA LEU A 114 -22.21 -22.86 21.93
C LEU A 114 -23.47 -23.35 21.22
N VAL A 115 -23.56 -23.21 19.89
CA VAL A 115 -24.69 -23.72 19.10
C VAL A 115 -24.76 -25.25 19.20
N VAL A 116 -23.65 -25.96 19.00
CA VAL A 116 -23.60 -27.43 19.09
C VAL A 116 -23.91 -27.91 20.51
N THR A 117 -23.39 -27.22 21.54
CA THR A 117 -23.66 -27.56 22.95
C THR A 117 -25.10 -27.30 23.35
N ALA A 118 -25.74 -26.25 22.81
CA ALA A 118 -27.15 -25.99 23.04
C ALA A 118 -28.04 -27.00 22.31
N LEU A 119 -27.72 -27.35 21.06
CA LEU A 119 -28.49 -28.29 20.26
C LEU A 119 -28.43 -29.73 20.81
N SER A 120 -27.24 -30.18 21.25
CA SER A 120 -27.04 -31.50 21.87
C SER A 120 -27.70 -31.66 23.24
N ARG A 121 -28.08 -30.55 23.89
CA ARG A 121 -28.88 -30.58 25.13
C ARG A 121 -30.39 -30.60 24.87
N LEU A 122 -30.83 -30.28 23.65
CA LEU A 122 -32.23 -30.23 23.25
C LEU A 122 -32.71 -31.52 22.56
N PHE A 123 -31.78 -32.34 22.07
CA PHE A 123 -32.06 -33.68 21.53
C PHE A 123 -31.10 -34.68 22.19
N PRO A 124 -31.56 -35.49 23.17
CA PRO A 124 -30.78 -36.61 23.70
C PRO A 124 -30.63 -37.74 22.68
#